data_AF-A0A256ZDX6-F1
#
_entry.id   AF-A0A256ZDX6-F1
#
_cell.length_a   1.000
_cell.length_b   1.000
_cell.length_c   1.000
_cell.angle_alpha   90.00
_cell.angle_beta   90.00
_cell.angle_gamma   90.00
#
_symmetry.space_group_name_H-M   'P 1'
#
loop_
_entity.id
_entity.type
_entity.pdbx_description
1 polymer ?
#
loop_
_entity_poly.entity_id
_entity_poly.type
_entity_poly.pdbx_seq_one_letter_code
_entity_poly.pdbx_strand_id
1 'polypeptide(L)'
;MVVRARVRGIYSTALSKILHDNGVELVDVAEPIARRLDIDTKRGLPADVTVKTDESNASQILILGFPKEVVEVSDILENTVPQVITYKPKIGLYATFKTVVKERRGRDCIVETPVGEAILVDHDSCNVGEEVEVTVVKIPVKPGEKMVVSSKVRVIGRYAIVGRGSGVSFSSFIRNKNRITQLLNVSTKYIRNGFSIRWRSNADEAPLTDIVSELPELISKLRKLEESLHGSGPLEVVYQGEYMRLLELTYNSKLYLDGVRRSVTPTAPYHHMLRSSGGSLSAVVDLLDIIAEKVQPALLVEWIRKWIVKRLSDRKDIILYHRRLSNNDIVLGKATAIECDVSKGLKVKLLRNVKSKGVYDGLGALKEPGDVIETEISEGKWYIVHRYFTRDSVLKGLYVNINTPPEMHPSGCIKYIDLGVDIVKDSNGCKIIDTEEFREYVKEELLNYECLAEALKAITEAVDRFCAR
;
A
#
# COMPACT_ATOMS: atom_id res chain seq x y z
N MET A 1 17.57 -10.40 -19.95
CA MET A 1 18.22 -9.91 -18.71
C MET A 1 17.36 -10.34 -17.55
N VAL A 2 17.97 -10.84 -16.49
CA VAL A 2 17.29 -11.22 -15.25
C VAL A 2 16.93 -9.95 -14.47
N VAL A 3 15.74 -9.87 -13.90
CA VAL A 3 15.30 -8.74 -13.07
C VAL A 3 16.05 -8.74 -11.75
N ARG A 4 16.63 -7.61 -11.35
CA ARG A 4 17.25 -7.46 -10.02
C ARG A 4 16.36 -6.72 -9.04
N ALA A 5 15.99 -7.38 -7.95
CA ALA A 5 15.12 -6.81 -6.92
C ALA A 5 15.85 -6.59 -5.59
N ARG A 6 15.58 -5.44 -4.97
CA ARG A 6 15.94 -5.16 -3.58
C ARG A 6 14.69 -5.24 -2.72
N VAL A 7 14.69 -6.08 -1.70
CA VAL A 7 13.53 -6.28 -0.82
C VAL A 7 13.81 -5.73 0.59
N ARG A 8 12.87 -4.98 1.18
CA ARG A 8 13.00 -4.35 2.50
C ARG A 8 11.69 -4.39 3.30
N GLY A 9 11.80 -4.20 4.62
CA GLY A 9 10.66 -4.06 5.51
C GLY A 9 10.16 -5.37 6.12
N ILE A 10 8.94 -5.33 6.65
CA ILE A 10 8.37 -6.34 7.55
C ILE A 10 8.23 -7.70 6.83
N TYR A 11 7.83 -7.66 5.57
CA TYR A 11 7.51 -8.84 4.75
C TYR A 11 8.72 -9.36 3.97
N SER A 12 9.91 -8.78 4.20
CA SER A 12 11.06 -8.95 3.33
C SER A 12 11.51 -10.40 3.15
N THR A 13 11.44 -11.24 4.19
CA THR A 13 11.82 -12.66 4.08
C THR A 13 10.87 -13.43 3.16
N ALA A 14 9.55 -13.27 3.33
CA ALA A 14 8.55 -13.96 2.52
C ALA A 14 8.58 -13.51 1.06
N LEU A 15 8.62 -12.18 0.84
CA LEU A 15 8.68 -11.61 -0.51
C LEU A 15 9.99 -11.99 -1.21
N SER A 16 11.12 -12.00 -0.51
CA SER A 16 12.40 -12.46 -1.08
C SER A 16 12.32 -13.92 -1.52
N LYS A 17 11.71 -14.81 -0.71
CA LYS A 17 11.51 -16.22 -1.09
C LYS A 17 10.69 -16.34 -2.36
N ILE A 18 9.53 -15.68 -2.43
CA ILE A 18 8.65 -15.72 -3.62
C ILE A 18 9.40 -15.26 -4.87
N LEU A 19 10.09 -14.11 -4.79
CA LEU A 19 10.78 -13.55 -5.94
C LEU A 19 11.96 -14.43 -6.37
N HIS A 20 12.73 -14.96 -5.41
CA HIS A 20 13.84 -15.88 -5.69
C HIS A 20 13.37 -17.17 -6.38
N ASP A 21 12.28 -17.76 -5.90
CA ASP A 21 11.69 -18.97 -6.49
C ASP A 21 11.18 -18.75 -7.91
N ASN A 22 10.82 -17.51 -8.26
CA ASN A 22 10.37 -17.11 -9.58
C ASN A 22 11.50 -16.52 -10.45
N GLY A 23 12.76 -16.77 -10.10
CA GLY A 23 13.92 -16.43 -10.95
C GLY A 23 14.36 -14.97 -10.90
N VAL A 24 13.81 -14.16 -9.98
CA VAL A 24 14.28 -12.79 -9.75
C VAL A 24 15.59 -12.81 -8.97
N GLU A 25 16.58 -12.07 -9.44
CA GLU A 25 17.87 -11.95 -8.77
C GLU A 25 17.77 -10.97 -7.60
N LEU A 26 17.93 -11.47 -6.37
CA LEU A 26 17.95 -10.62 -5.19
C LEU A 26 19.30 -9.95 -5.03
N VAL A 27 19.31 -8.62 -4.88
CA VAL A 27 20.52 -7.81 -4.69
C VAL A 27 20.40 -6.89 -3.49
N ASP A 28 21.55 -6.47 -2.96
CA ASP A 28 21.63 -5.72 -1.71
C ASP A 28 20.77 -6.40 -0.63
N VAL A 29 20.94 -7.70 -0.42
CA VAL A 29 20.14 -8.49 0.52
C VAL A 29 20.70 -8.36 1.93
N ALA A 30 19.84 -8.12 2.91
CA ALA A 30 20.26 -8.10 4.32
C ALA A 30 20.73 -9.48 4.76
N GLU A 31 21.82 -9.56 5.56
CA GLU A 31 22.41 -10.85 5.95
C GLU A 31 21.43 -11.87 6.56
N PRO A 32 20.45 -11.50 7.41
CA PRO A 32 19.49 -12.47 7.92
C PRO A 32 18.66 -13.13 6.83
N ILE A 33 18.32 -12.39 5.77
CA ILE A 33 17.56 -12.93 4.62
C ILE A 33 18.47 -13.82 3.77
N ALA A 34 19.69 -13.35 3.50
CA ALA A 34 20.70 -14.12 2.76
C ALA A 34 20.96 -15.48 3.41
N ARG A 35 21.13 -15.53 4.74
CA ARG A 35 21.29 -16.79 5.50
C ARG A 35 20.07 -17.69 5.44
N ARG A 36 18.85 -17.14 5.49
CA ARG A 36 17.60 -17.91 5.44
C ARG A 36 17.35 -18.53 4.07
N LEU A 37 17.81 -17.88 3.01
CA LEU A 37 17.60 -18.31 1.62
C LEU A 37 18.82 -19.03 1.02
N ASP A 38 19.93 -19.09 1.75
CA ASP A 38 21.21 -19.62 1.27
C ASP A 38 21.71 -18.95 -0.02
N ILE A 39 21.74 -17.61 -0.02
CA ILE A 39 22.16 -16.78 -1.16
C ILE A 39 23.21 -15.76 -0.77
N ASP A 40 23.97 -15.25 -1.75
CA ASP A 40 24.87 -14.12 -1.56
C ASP A 40 24.09 -12.81 -1.36
N THR A 41 24.58 -11.94 -0.48
CA THR A 41 24.05 -10.59 -0.26
C THR A 41 24.07 -9.70 -1.52
N LYS A 42 24.99 -9.95 -2.46
CA LYS A 42 25.20 -9.20 -3.70
C LYS A 42 25.23 -7.68 -3.45
N ARG A 43 25.94 -7.26 -2.40
CA ARG A 43 26.09 -5.85 -2.03
C ARG A 43 26.80 -5.06 -3.13
N GLY A 44 26.41 -3.80 -3.29
CA GLY A 44 26.91 -2.92 -4.36
C GLY A 44 26.30 -3.15 -5.75
N LEU A 45 25.60 -4.26 -6.02
CA LEU A 45 24.87 -4.42 -7.29
C LEU A 45 23.60 -3.56 -7.30
N PRO A 46 23.31 -2.86 -8.41
CA PRO A 46 22.13 -2.01 -8.50
C PRO A 46 20.86 -2.86 -8.63
N ALA A 47 19.82 -2.47 -7.89
CA ALA A 47 18.48 -3.01 -8.11
C ALA A 47 17.79 -2.26 -9.26
N ASP A 48 17.05 -3.01 -10.07
CA ASP A 48 16.12 -2.49 -11.08
C ASP A 48 14.78 -2.08 -10.46
N VAL A 49 14.39 -2.80 -9.41
CA VAL A 49 13.13 -2.61 -8.68
C VAL A 49 13.35 -2.78 -7.18
N THR A 50 12.70 -1.94 -6.40
CA THR A 50 12.67 -2.02 -4.93
C THR A 50 11.28 -2.41 -4.46
N VAL A 51 11.20 -3.47 -3.67
CA VAL A 51 9.98 -3.94 -2.99
C VAL A 51 10.12 -3.66 -1.51
N LYS A 52 9.29 -2.77 -0.94
CA LYS A 52 9.38 -2.42 0.47
C LYS A 52 8.03 -2.24 1.12
N THR A 53 7.95 -2.44 2.43
CA THR A 53 6.79 -1.99 3.22
C THR A 53 6.65 -0.48 3.09
N ASP A 54 5.43 0.01 2.87
CA ASP A 54 5.14 1.44 2.85
C ASP A 54 5.35 2.06 4.24
N GLU A 55 5.91 3.27 4.26
CA GLU A 55 6.28 3.95 5.50
C GLU A 55 5.06 4.51 6.25
N SER A 56 3.98 4.83 5.52
CA SER A 56 2.74 5.38 6.09
C SER A 56 1.74 4.29 6.48
N ASN A 57 1.81 3.12 5.86
CA ASN A 57 0.91 2.00 6.14
C ASN A 57 1.66 0.64 6.07
N ALA A 58 1.85 0.03 7.24
CA ALA A 58 2.52 -1.27 7.37
C ALA A 58 1.75 -2.47 6.76
N SER A 59 0.53 -2.27 6.26
CA SER A 59 -0.21 -3.29 5.48
C SER A 59 0.00 -3.15 3.97
N GLN A 60 0.78 -2.17 3.53
CA GLN A 60 1.04 -1.92 2.11
C GLN A 60 2.47 -2.27 1.73
N ILE A 61 2.63 -2.82 0.54
CA ILE A 61 3.91 -3.05 -0.13
C ILE A 61 4.02 -2.08 -1.31
N LEU A 62 5.03 -1.24 -1.27
CA LEU A 62 5.44 -0.37 -2.37
C LEU A 62 6.44 -1.10 -3.26
N ILE A 63 6.14 -1.16 -4.55
CA ILE A 63 7.03 -1.64 -5.62
C ILE A 63 7.36 -0.43 -6.51
N LEU A 64 8.64 -0.10 -6.63
CA LEU A 64 9.12 1.09 -7.35
C LEU A 64 10.38 0.76 -8.14
N GLY A 65 10.43 1.14 -9.41
CA GLY A 65 11.60 0.92 -10.26
C GLY A 65 11.32 1.15 -11.73
N PHE A 66 12.14 0.54 -12.58
CA PHE A 66 11.97 0.63 -14.03
C PHE A 66 10.66 -0.06 -14.47
N PRO A 67 9.95 0.48 -15.50
CA PRO A 67 8.61 0.04 -15.85
C PRO A 67 8.45 -1.47 -16.07
N LYS A 68 9.36 -2.08 -16.84
CA LYS A 68 9.31 -3.50 -17.18
C LYS A 68 9.46 -4.37 -15.93
N GLU A 69 10.45 -4.06 -15.11
CA GLU A 69 10.80 -4.82 -13.91
C GLU A 69 9.76 -4.68 -12.80
N VAL A 70 9.10 -3.52 -12.71
CA VAL A 70 7.95 -3.33 -11.81
C VAL A 70 6.77 -4.19 -12.23
N VAL A 71 6.43 -4.21 -13.53
CA VAL A 71 5.33 -5.06 -14.04
C VAL A 71 5.63 -6.53 -13.75
N GLU A 72 6.82 -7.01 -14.10
CA GLU A 72 7.21 -8.42 -13.89
C GLU A 72 7.16 -8.82 -12.39
N VAL A 73 7.72 -8.00 -11.50
CA VAL A 73 7.68 -8.26 -10.06
C VAL A 73 6.28 -8.16 -9.47
N SER A 74 5.47 -7.21 -9.94
CA SER A 74 4.07 -7.09 -9.52
C SER A 74 3.24 -8.27 -9.96
N ASP A 75 3.40 -8.74 -11.20
CA ASP A 75 2.67 -9.91 -11.72
C ASP A 75 3.02 -11.18 -10.94
N ILE A 76 4.30 -11.38 -10.58
CA ILE A 76 4.71 -12.50 -9.72
C ILE A 76 3.96 -12.43 -8.38
N LEU A 77 3.93 -11.26 -7.74
CA LEU A 77 3.32 -11.09 -6.42
C LEU A 77 1.78 -11.18 -6.48
N GLU A 78 1.14 -10.58 -7.47
CA GLU A 78 -0.31 -10.61 -7.68
C GLU A 78 -0.84 -12.03 -7.97
N ASN A 79 -0.05 -12.85 -8.68
CA ASN A 79 -0.41 -14.23 -9.01
C ASN A 79 -0.07 -15.22 -7.89
N THR A 80 0.87 -14.89 -6.99
CA THR A 80 1.33 -15.80 -5.93
C THR A 80 0.69 -15.51 -4.58
N VAL A 81 0.44 -14.24 -4.26
CA VAL A 81 -0.09 -13.82 -2.96
C VAL A 81 -1.61 -13.68 -3.08
N PRO A 82 -2.39 -14.44 -2.31
CA PRO A 82 -3.83 -14.44 -2.46
C PRO A 82 -4.45 -13.14 -1.99
N GLN A 83 -5.56 -12.77 -2.61
CA GLN A 83 -6.46 -11.71 -2.15
C GLN A 83 -5.75 -10.37 -1.85
N VAL A 84 -4.81 -9.97 -2.71
CA VAL A 84 -4.20 -8.64 -2.67
C VAL A 84 -5.07 -7.64 -3.42
N ILE A 85 -5.04 -6.39 -2.96
CA ILE A 85 -5.66 -5.26 -3.66
C ILE A 85 -4.53 -4.39 -4.20
N THR A 86 -4.55 -4.06 -5.49
CA THR A 86 -3.42 -3.37 -6.13
C THR A 86 -3.83 -2.01 -6.66
N TYR A 87 -3.10 -0.98 -6.25
CA TYR A 87 -3.16 0.32 -6.90
C TYR A 87 -2.13 0.38 -8.04
N LYS A 88 -2.64 0.64 -9.25
CA LYS A 88 -1.85 0.76 -10.49
C LYS A 88 -1.96 2.19 -11.04
N PRO A 89 -1.15 3.15 -10.55
CA PRO A 89 -1.14 4.50 -11.10
C PRO A 89 -0.97 4.51 -12.62
N LYS A 90 -1.84 5.28 -13.29
CA LYS A 90 -1.92 5.38 -14.75
C LYS A 90 -0.73 6.16 -15.36
N ILE A 91 0.06 6.85 -14.55
CA ILE A 91 1.26 7.59 -14.95
C ILE A 91 2.44 7.29 -14.02
N GLY A 92 3.64 7.20 -14.60
CA GLY A 92 4.88 6.91 -13.86
C GLY A 92 5.46 8.11 -13.13
N LEU A 93 6.26 7.84 -12.10
CA LEU A 93 7.07 8.86 -11.43
C LEU A 93 8.16 9.27 -12.41
N TYR A 94 8.38 10.56 -12.58
CA TYR A 94 9.27 11.09 -13.59
C TYR A 94 8.84 10.83 -15.04
N ALA A 95 7.57 10.49 -15.26
CA ALA A 95 7.02 10.52 -16.61
C ALA A 95 7.09 11.97 -17.14
N THR A 96 7.43 12.13 -18.41
CA THR A 96 7.70 13.43 -19.03
C THR A 96 6.84 13.62 -20.27
N PHE A 97 6.20 14.78 -20.38
CA PHE A 97 5.30 15.16 -21.46
C PHE A 97 5.21 16.69 -21.58
N LYS A 98 4.65 17.19 -22.68
CA LYS A 98 4.24 18.59 -22.82
C LYS A 98 2.84 18.80 -22.25
N THR A 99 2.60 19.92 -21.59
CA THR A 99 1.28 20.31 -21.09
C THR A 99 0.97 21.78 -21.38
N VAL A 100 -0.26 22.19 -21.11
CA VAL A 100 -0.73 23.57 -21.19
C VAL A 100 -1.15 24.04 -19.79
N VAL A 101 -0.77 25.26 -19.43
CA VAL A 101 -1.24 25.94 -18.23
C VAL A 101 -2.73 26.25 -18.37
N LYS A 102 -3.54 25.69 -17.47
CA LYS A 102 -5.00 25.80 -17.49
C LYS A 102 -5.48 27.03 -16.74
N GLU A 103 -5.05 27.17 -15.49
CA GLU A 103 -5.48 28.29 -14.64
C GLU A 103 -4.54 28.50 -13.45
N ARG A 104 -4.73 29.63 -12.77
CA ARG A 104 -4.13 29.89 -11.47
C ARG A 104 -5.19 29.76 -10.38
N ARG A 105 -5.00 28.79 -9.48
CA ARG A 105 -5.89 28.57 -8.32
C ARG A 105 -5.19 29.04 -7.05
N GLY A 106 -5.36 30.32 -6.72
CA GLY A 106 -4.68 30.96 -5.60
C GLY A 106 -3.16 31.04 -5.82
N ARG A 107 -2.38 30.27 -5.05
CA ARG A 107 -0.92 30.18 -5.21
C ARG A 107 -0.48 29.08 -6.16
N ASP A 108 -1.36 28.13 -6.47
CA ASP A 108 -1.02 26.98 -7.30
C ASP A 108 -1.24 27.31 -8.78
N CYS A 109 -0.27 26.92 -9.61
CA CYS A 109 -0.44 26.91 -11.05
C CYS A 109 -0.95 25.53 -11.48
N ILE A 110 -2.08 25.49 -12.17
CA ILE A 110 -2.75 24.24 -12.54
C ILE A 110 -2.53 23.97 -14.01
N VAL A 111 -2.09 22.75 -14.32
CA VAL A 111 -1.87 22.24 -15.68
C VAL A 111 -2.68 20.98 -15.92
N GLU A 112 -2.95 20.68 -17.18
CA GLU A 112 -3.58 19.42 -17.57
C GLU A 112 -2.55 18.29 -17.64
N THR A 113 -2.97 17.05 -17.42
CA THR A 113 -2.13 15.88 -17.58
C THR A 113 -2.94 14.78 -18.24
N PRO A 114 -2.31 13.71 -18.74
CA PRO A 114 -3.04 12.58 -19.34
C PRO A 114 -4.05 11.91 -18.40
N VAL A 115 -3.95 12.15 -17.09
CA VAL A 115 -4.76 11.48 -16.06
C VAL A 115 -5.44 12.47 -15.10
N GLY A 116 -5.59 13.74 -15.50
CA GLY A 116 -6.29 14.78 -14.73
C GLY A 116 -5.47 16.04 -14.48
N GLU A 117 -5.86 16.87 -13.52
CA GLU A 117 -5.15 18.10 -13.18
C GLU A 117 -3.92 17.85 -12.29
N ALA A 118 -2.88 18.68 -12.45
CA ALA A 118 -1.71 18.68 -11.58
C ALA A 118 -1.28 20.08 -11.18
N ILE A 119 -0.56 20.17 -10.06
CA ILE A 119 0.13 21.41 -9.64
C ILE A 119 1.48 21.49 -10.35
N LEU A 120 1.73 22.59 -11.06
CA LEU A 120 3.02 22.91 -11.67
C LEU A 120 3.94 23.60 -10.66
N VAL A 121 5.17 23.09 -10.54
CA VAL A 121 6.25 23.66 -9.72
C VAL A 121 7.52 23.89 -10.55
N ASP A 122 8.48 24.60 -9.97
CA ASP A 122 9.77 24.94 -10.60
C ASP A 122 9.66 25.80 -11.87
N HIS A 123 8.51 26.42 -12.11
CA HIS A 123 8.24 27.30 -13.26
C HIS A 123 8.03 28.75 -12.81
N ASP A 124 8.60 29.71 -13.55
CA ASP A 124 8.63 31.12 -13.14
C ASP A 124 7.30 31.85 -13.39
N SER A 125 6.53 31.39 -14.39
CA SER A 125 5.26 31.98 -14.80
C SER A 125 4.08 31.03 -14.55
N CYS A 126 2.86 31.58 -14.65
CA CYS A 126 1.63 30.79 -14.72
C CYS A 126 0.66 31.48 -15.68
N ASN A 127 1.05 31.57 -16.95
CA ASN A 127 0.24 32.22 -17.97
C ASN A 127 -0.68 31.19 -18.61
N VAL A 128 -1.99 31.43 -18.59
CA VAL A 128 -2.97 30.51 -19.17
C VAL A 128 -2.72 30.35 -20.67
N GLY A 129 -2.74 29.11 -21.15
CA GLY A 129 -2.46 28.74 -22.54
C GLY A 129 -0.97 28.53 -22.86
N GLU A 130 -0.07 28.78 -21.91
CA GLU A 130 1.36 28.54 -22.08
C GLU A 130 1.65 27.03 -22.15
N GLU A 131 2.35 26.59 -23.20
CA GLU A 131 2.89 25.24 -23.31
C GLU A 131 4.15 25.09 -22.46
N VAL A 132 4.20 24.04 -21.65
CA VAL A 132 5.30 23.77 -20.72
C VAL A 132 5.70 22.30 -20.81
N GLU A 133 6.99 22.02 -20.92
CA GLU A 133 7.55 20.69 -20.78
C GLU A 133 7.65 20.33 -19.31
N VAL A 134 7.07 19.18 -18.91
CA VAL A 134 6.95 18.84 -17.50
C VAL A 134 7.34 17.40 -17.23
N THR A 135 7.76 17.15 -15.98
CA THR A 135 8.04 15.83 -15.44
C THR A 135 7.26 15.61 -14.14
N VAL A 136 6.62 14.45 -14.01
CA VAL A 136 5.89 14.06 -12.78
C VAL A 136 6.87 13.92 -11.62
N VAL A 137 6.66 14.66 -10.54
CA VAL A 137 7.49 14.58 -9.31
C VAL A 137 6.73 14.05 -8.10
N LYS A 138 5.39 13.99 -8.18
CA LYS A 138 4.53 13.29 -7.23
C LYS A 138 3.35 12.66 -7.96
N ILE A 139 3.17 11.35 -7.80
CA ILE A 139 2.00 10.61 -8.29
C ILE A 139 0.93 10.60 -7.20
N PRO A 140 -0.37 10.77 -7.55
CA PRO A 140 -1.45 10.47 -6.64
C PRO A 140 -1.64 8.94 -6.57
N VAL A 141 -1.25 8.33 -5.45
CA VAL A 141 -1.42 6.89 -5.22
C VAL A 141 -2.62 6.64 -4.33
N LYS A 142 -2.87 7.56 -3.39
CA LYS A 142 -4.01 7.51 -2.47
C LYS A 142 -5.07 8.53 -2.87
N PRO A 143 -6.34 8.29 -2.52
CA PRO A 143 -7.41 9.23 -2.80
C PRO A 143 -7.17 10.61 -2.19
N GLY A 144 -7.56 11.65 -2.93
CA GLY A 144 -7.37 13.05 -2.52
C GLY A 144 -5.94 13.56 -2.64
N GLU A 145 -4.96 12.72 -2.97
CA GLU A 145 -3.63 13.19 -3.32
C GLU A 145 -3.67 13.96 -4.65
N LYS A 146 -2.97 15.09 -4.68
CA LYS A 146 -2.78 15.85 -5.92
C LYS A 146 -1.48 15.43 -6.60
N MET A 147 -1.55 15.29 -7.92
CA MET A 147 -0.36 15.15 -8.74
C MET A 147 0.43 16.46 -8.74
N VAL A 148 1.76 16.33 -8.78
CA VAL A 148 2.67 17.48 -8.91
C VAL A 148 3.62 17.20 -10.07
N VAL A 149 3.74 18.18 -10.96
CA VAL A 149 4.67 18.16 -12.08
C VAL A 149 5.64 19.33 -11.99
N SER A 150 6.87 19.13 -12.43
CA SER A 150 7.95 20.10 -12.40
C SER A 150 8.39 20.41 -13.83
N SER A 151 8.64 21.67 -14.16
CA SER A 151 9.23 22.06 -15.45
C SER A 151 10.68 21.60 -15.63
N LYS A 152 11.31 21.07 -14.57
CA LYS A 152 12.68 20.51 -14.62
C LYS A 152 12.68 19.07 -15.10
N VAL A 153 12.86 18.91 -16.41
CA VAL A 153 13.04 17.63 -17.11
C VAL A 153 14.26 16.87 -16.59
N ARG A 154 14.11 15.54 -16.45
CA ARG A 154 15.14 14.64 -15.96
C ARG A 154 14.99 13.23 -16.50
N VAL A 155 16.11 12.49 -16.55
CA VAL A 155 16.15 11.07 -16.90
C VAL A 155 16.66 10.23 -15.75
N ILE A 156 16.19 9.00 -15.70
CA ILE A 156 16.46 8.06 -14.61
C ILE A 156 17.44 6.99 -15.10
N GLY A 157 18.50 6.80 -14.32
CA GLY A 157 19.45 5.69 -14.40
C GLY A 157 19.46 4.86 -13.12
N ARG A 158 20.31 3.83 -13.08
CA ARG A 158 20.47 2.91 -11.95
C ARG A 158 21.09 3.61 -10.76
N TYR A 159 22.11 4.43 -10.96
CA TYR A 159 22.88 5.07 -9.90
C TYR A 159 22.54 6.56 -9.76
N ALA A 160 22.12 7.23 -10.84
CA ALA A 160 21.84 8.66 -10.84
C ALA A 160 20.52 9.03 -11.53
N ILE A 161 19.99 10.19 -11.16
CA ILE A 161 18.98 10.94 -11.92
C ILE A 161 19.67 12.19 -12.45
N VAL A 162 19.56 12.45 -13.74
CA VAL A 162 20.25 13.57 -14.41
C VAL A 162 19.23 14.51 -15.03
N GLY A 163 19.41 15.81 -14.84
CA GLY A 163 18.63 16.88 -15.47
C GLY A 163 19.51 18.07 -15.85
N ARG A 164 18.91 19.19 -16.22
CA ARG A 164 19.62 20.47 -16.41
C ARG A 164 19.83 21.21 -15.08
N GLY A 165 20.86 22.05 -15.02
CA GLY A 165 21.17 22.90 -13.85
C GLY A 165 22.56 22.65 -13.27
N SER A 166 22.80 23.10 -12.03
CA SER A 166 24.13 23.06 -11.40
C SER A 166 24.16 22.38 -10.02
N GLY A 167 23.06 21.75 -9.61
CA GLY A 167 22.94 21.14 -8.28
C GLY A 167 23.39 19.68 -8.23
N VAL A 168 23.94 19.28 -7.07
CA VAL A 168 24.09 17.87 -6.68
C VAL A 168 23.26 17.58 -5.44
N SER A 169 22.54 16.47 -5.46
CA SER A 169 21.80 15.98 -4.29
C SER A 169 21.97 14.48 -4.12
N PHE A 170 21.63 13.97 -2.93
CA PHE A 170 21.86 12.58 -2.56
C PHE A 170 20.58 11.97 -2.01
N SER A 171 20.39 10.67 -2.25
CA SER A 171 19.45 9.86 -1.49
C SER A 171 19.81 9.91 0.00
N SER A 172 18.80 9.95 0.88
CA SER A 172 18.99 9.92 2.35
C SER A 172 19.64 8.63 2.87
N PHE A 173 19.74 7.61 2.01
CA PHE A 173 20.43 6.35 2.29
C PHE A 173 21.94 6.41 2.07
N ILE A 174 22.47 7.41 1.34
CA ILE A 174 23.92 7.60 1.17
C ILE A 174 24.42 8.47 2.33
N ARG A 175 24.96 7.84 3.37
CA ARG A 175 25.39 8.55 4.60
C ARG A 175 26.90 8.59 4.79
N ASN A 176 27.64 7.73 4.08
CA ASN A 176 29.09 7.65 4.22
C ASN A 176 29.75 8.92 3.62
N LYS A 177 30.46 9.68 4.46
CA LYS A 177 31.10 10.94 4.05
C LYS A 177 32.12 10.75 2.93
N ASN A 178 32.94 9.70 2.99
CA ASN A 178 33.93 9.41 1.95
C ASN A 178 33.24 9.11 0.62
N ARG A 179 32.14 8.35 0.68
CA ARG A 179 31.34 8.06 -0.52
C ARG A 179 30.73 9.32 -1.12
N ILE A 180 30.15 10.19 -0.28
CA ILE A 180 29.62 11.49 -0.72
C ILE A 180 30.72 12.31 -1.41
N THR A 181 31.92 12.40 -0.83
CA THR A 181 33.06 13.11 -1.43
C THR A 181 33.46 12.52 -2.79
N GLN A 182 33.54 11.20 -2.92
CA GLN A 182 33.84 10.54 -4.19
C GLN A 182 32.81 10.91 -5.27
N LEU A 183 31.52 10.84 -4.93
CA LEU A 183 30.43 11.16 -5.85
C LEU A 183 30.40 12.64 -6.23
N LEU A 184 30.70 13.56 -5.30
CA LEU A 184 30.86 14.99 -5.60
C LEU A 184 31.99 15.26 -6.60
N ASN A 185 33.13 14.59 -6.42
CA ASN A 185 34.27 14.71 -7.34
C ASN A 185 33.88 14.25 -8.75
N VAL A 186 33.18 13.13 -8.87
CA VAL A 186 32.64 12.64 -10.15
C VAL A 186 31.67 13.65 -10.78
N SER A 187 30.79 14.27 -9.99
CA SER A 187 29.80 15.23 -10.49
C SER A 187 30.39 16.54 -11.01
N THR A 188 31.57 16.96 -10.53
CA THR A 188 32.14 18.30 -10.76
C THR A 188 32.21 18.68 -12.25
N LYS A 189 32.65 17.76 -13.12
CA LYS A 189 32.73 18.00 -14.56
C LYS A 189 31.36 18.29 -15.18
N TYR A 190 30.33 17.55 -14.76
CA TYR A 190 29.00 17.61 -15.35
C TYR A 190 28.20 18.83 -14.91
N ILE A 191 28.36 19.23 -13.65
CA ILE A 191 27.79 20.48 -13.11
C ILE A 191 28.28 21.69 -13.90
N ARG A 192 29.60 21.76 -14.18
CA ARG A 192 30.20 22.85 -14.98
C ARG A 192 29.65 22.91 -16.40
N ASN A 193 29.14 21.79 -16.91
CA ASN A 193 28.51 21.69 -18.23
C ASN A 193 26.98 21.86 -18.18
N GLY A 194 26.43 22.34 -17.06
CA GLY A 194 25.00 22.66 -16.93
C GLY A 194 24.10 21.45 -16.68
N PHE A 195 24.64 20.36 -16.11
CA PHE A 195 23.84 19.21 -15.67
C PHE A 195 23.69 19.13 -14.16
N SER A 196 22.47 18.87 -13.69
CA SER A 196 22.19 18.52 -12.31
C SER A 196 22.20 17.00 -12.12
N ILE A 197 22.70 16.55 -10.96
CA ILE A 197 22.82 15.12 -10.64
C ILE A 197 22.20 14.85 -9.27
N ARG A 198 21.27 13.90 -9.20
CA ARG A 198 20.81 13.31 -7.94
C ARG A 198 21.28 11.87 -7.83
N TRP A 199 22.16 11.60 -6.88
CA TRP A 199 22.67 10.26 -6.60
C TRP A 199 21.63 9.40 -5.89
N ARG A 200 21.32 8.23 -6.45
CA ARG A 200 20.34 7.25 -5.94
C ARG A 200 20.99 6.29 -4.94
N SER A 201 20.20 5.59 -4.13
CA SER A 201 20.69 4.65 -3.12
C SER A 201 21.56 3.51 -3.69
N ASN A 202 21.37 3.11 -4.95
CA ASN A 202 22.24 2.16 -5.65
C ASN A 202 23.69 2.66 -5.74
N ALA A 203 23.92 3.97 -5.70
CA ALA A 203 25.25 4.56 -5.75
C ALA A 203 25.97 4.52 -4.40
N ASP A 204 25.43 3.96 -3.32
CA ASP A 204 26.12 3.96 -2.02
C ASP A 204 27.32 3.00 -2.00
N GLU A 205 27.13 1.75 -2.45
CA GLU A 205 28.15 0.70 -2.36
C GLU A 205 28.65 0.21 -3.74
N ALA A 206 28.14 0.76 -4.84
CA ALA A 206 28.51 0.33 -6.19
C ALA A 206 29.98 0.66 -6.57
N PRO A 207 30.60 -0.09 -7.50
CA PRO A 207 31.88 0.29 -8.07
C PRO A 207 31.83 1.68 -8.70
N LEU A 208 32.85 2.52 -8.44
CA LEU A 208 32.90 3.87 -9.02
C LEU A 208 33.00 3.84 -10.55
N THR A 209 33.61 2.80 -11.12
CA THR A 209 33.70 2.59 -12.56
C THR A 209 32.32 2.54 -13.22
N ASP A 210 31.41 1.76 -12.64
CA ASP A 210 30.05 1.54 -13.16
C ASP A 210 29.23 2.84 -13.07
N ILE A 211 29.40 3.57 -11.97
CA ILE A 211 28.80 4.89 -11.76
C ILE A 211 29.28 5.89 -12.82
N VAL A 212 30.59 5.96 -13.05
CA VAL A 212 31.17 6.90 -14.00
C VAL A 212 30.75 6.58 -15.44
N SER A 213 30.63 5.29 -15.79
CA SER A 213 30.19 4.86 -17.12
C SER A 213 28.73 5.21 -17.43
N GLU A 214 27.85 5.28 -16.41
CA GLU A 214 26.43 5.58 -16.63
C GLU A 214 26.15 7.05 -16.98
N LEU A 215 26.93 8.00 -16.43
CA LEU A 215 26.63 9.43 -16.57
C LEU A 215 26.60 9.93 -18.03
N PRO A 216 27.56 9.58 -18.91
CA PRO A 216 27.49 9.93 -20.34
C PRO A 216 26.24 9.39 -21.03
N GLU A 217 25.81 8.17 -20.69
CA GLU A 217 24.61 7.54 -21.26
C GLU A 217 23.35 8.30 -20.85
N LEU A 218 23.24 8.68 -19.57
CA LEU A 218 22.12 9.50 -19.08
C LEU A 218 22.09 10.88 -19.72
N ILE A 219 23.23 11.50 -19.97
CA ILE A 219 23.27 12.80 -20.68
C ILE A 219 22.80 12.65 -22.12
N SER A 220 23.22 11.59 -22.81
CA SER A 220 22.72 11.30 -24.17
C SER A 220 21.21 11.05 -24.15
N LYS A 221 20.72 10.28 -23.17
CA LYS A 221 19.30 10.00 -22.97
C LYS A 221 18.50 11.28 -22.69
N LEU A 222 19.02 12.20 -21.88
CA LEU A 222 18.38 13.48 -21.59
C LEU A 222 18.24 14.34 -22.86
N ARG A 223 19.30 14.44 -23.66
CA ARG A 223 19.25 15.22 -24.92
C ARG A 223 18.23 14.66 -25.90
N LYS A 224 18.20 13.33 -26.08
CA LYS A 224 17.19 12.65 -26.93
C LYS A 224 15.76 12.88 -26.42
N LEU A 225 15.59 12.91 -25.09
CA LEU A 225 14.29 13.21 -24.48
C LEU A 225 13.88 14.67 -24.76
N GLU A 226 14.78 15.64 -24.61
CA GLU A 226 14.53 17.05 -24.95
C GLU A 226 14.15 17.22 -26.43
N GLU A 227 14.84 16.54 -27.34
CA GLU A 227 14.49 16.52 -28.78
C GLU A 227 13.10 15.92 -29.04
N SER A 228 12.79 14.80 -28.37
CA SER A 228 11.49 14.12 -28.51
C SER A 228 10.36 14.96 -27.93
N LEU A 229 10.60 15.65 -26.82
CA LEU A 229 9.66 16.61 -26.26
C LEU A 229 9.38 17.69 -27.28
N HIS A 230 10.39 18.38 -27.81
CA HIS A 230 10.16 19.48 -28.75
C HIS A 230 9.22 19.11 -29.91
N GLY A 231 9.34 17.88 -30.43
CA GLY A 231 8.48 17.36 -31.51
C GLY A 231 7.12 16.78 -31.10
N SER A 232 6.82 16.58 -29.81
CA SER A 232 5.60 15.89 -29.36
C SER A 232 4.36 16.78 -29.30
N GLY A 233 3.17 16.17 -29.30
CA GLY A 233 1.93 16.88 -28.97
C GLY A 233 1.79 17.15 -27.46
N PRO A 234 0.88 18.05 -27.05
CA PRO A 234 0.45 18.15 -25.65
C PRO A 234 -0.14 16.83 -25.15
N LEU A 235 0.13 16.51 -23.88
CA LEU A 235 -0.29 15.32 -23.16
C LEU A 235 0.24 13.98 -23.70
N GLU A 236 1.13 14.01 -24.69
CA GLU A 236 1.84 12.83 -25.16
C GLU A 236 3.00 12.48 -24.21
N VAL A 237 2.93 11.30 -23.57
CA VAL A 237 3.99 10.81 -22.67
C VAL A 237 5.15 10.25 -23.48
N VAL A 238 6.18 11.08 -23.70
CA VAL A 238 7.39 10.71 -24.44
C VAL A 238 8.43 9.94 -23.60
N TYR A 239 8.31 10.01 -22.27
CA TYR A 239 9.15 9.23 -21.35
C TYR A 239 8.33 8.74 -20.17
N GLN A 240 8.41 7.44 -19.88
CA GLN A 240 7.57 6.79 -18.87
C GLN A 240 8.10 6.95 -17.43
N GLY A 241 9.38 7.27 -17.27
CA GLY A 241 10.00 7.37 -15.94
C GLY A 241 10.11 6.02 -15.23
N GLU A 242 9.73 5.99 -13.95
CA GLU A 242 9.65 4.81 -13.08
C GLU A 242 8.19 4.45 -12.80
N TYR A 243 7.88 3.17 -12.76
CA TYR A 243 6.56 2.71 -12.35
C TYR A 243 6.49 2.49 -10.85
N MET A 244 5.27 2.68 -10.34
CA MET A 244 4.94 2.46 -8.95
C MET A 244 3.73 1.54 -8.88
N ARG A 245 3.75 0.58 -7.95
CA ARG A 245 2.61 -0.27 -7.60
C ARG A 245 2.52 -0.33 -6.09
N LEU A 246 1.30 -0.28 -5.57
CA LEU A 246 1.04 -0.39 -4.13
C LEU A 246 0.11 -1.57 -3.91
N LEU A 247 0.60 -2.61 -3.25
CA LEU A 247 -0.18 -3.80 -2.92
C LEU A 247 -0.64 -3.67 -1.48
N GLU A 248 -1.95 -3.57 -1.27
CA GLU A 248 -2.59 -3.64 0.03
C GLU A 248 -2.83 -5.11 0.40
N LEU A 249 -2.20 -5.53 1.50
CA LEU A 249 -2.27 -6.91 2.00
C LEU A 249 -3.48 -7.07 2.92
N THR A 250 -4.32 -8.06 2.59
CA THR A 250 -5.44 -8.46 3.44
C THR A 250 -4.98 -9.43 4.53
N TYR A 251 -5.85 -9.72 5.49
CA TYR A 251 -5.61 -10.74 6.51
C TYR A 251 -5.11 -12.07 5.91
N ASN A 252 -5.73 -12.55 4.83
CA ASN A 252 -5.35 -13.81 4.20
C ASN A 252 -4.02 -13.71 3.43
N SER A 253 -3.73 -12.57 2.78
CA SER A 253 -2.41 -12.32 2.19
C SER A 253 -1.30 -12.41 3.25
N LYS A 254 -1.54 -11.84 4.45
CA LYS A 254 -0.58 -11.87 5.56
C LYS A 254 -0.36 -13.27 6.11
N LEU A 255 -1.44 -14.06 6.28
CA LEU A 255 -1.33 -15.47 6.69
C LEU A 255 -0.58 -16.32 5.66
N TYR A 256 -0.82 -16.08 4.37
CA TYR A 256 -0.08 -16.74 3.30
C TYR A 256 1.42 -16.41 3.38
N LEU A 257 1.77 -15.13 3.52
CA LEU A 257 3.16 -14.69 3.67
C LEU A 257 3.82 -15.23 4.97
N ASP A 258 3.06 -15.40 6.06
CA ASP A 258 3.55 -16.11 7.26
C ASP A 258 3.92 -17.57 6.91
N GLY A 259 3.09 -18.24 6.11
CA GLY A 259 3.33 -19.59 5.60
C GLY A 259 4.60 -19.67 4.73
N VAL A 260 4.75 -18.75 3.78
CA VAL A 260 5.96 -18.66 2.95
C VAL A 260 7.20 -18.43 3.83
N ARG A 261 7.15 -17.50 4.77
CA ARG A 261 8.26 -17.24 5.70
C ARG A 261 8.61 -18.48 6.52
N ARG A 262 7.59 -19.24 6.96
CA ARG A 262 7.75 -20.49 7.71
C ARG A 262 8.55 -21.55 6.96
N SER A 263 8.49 -21.56 5.63
CA SER A 263 9.25 -22.52 4.80
C SER A 263 10.77 -22.33 4.88
N VAL A 264 11.25 -21.16 5.33
CA VAL A 264 12.68 -20.83 5.39
C VAL A 264 13.17 -20.42 6.78
N THR A 265 12.26 -20.13 7.73
CA THR A 265 12.63 -19.79 9.10
C THR A 265 11.45 -20.00 10.07
N PRO A 266 11.67 -20.40 11.33
CA PRO A 266 10.61 -20.46 12.34
C PRO A 266 9.80 -19.18 12.38
N THR A 267 8.47 -19.31 12.29
CA THR A 267 7.55 -18.18 12.14
C THR A 267 6.31 -18.46 12.97
N ALA A 268 5.93 -17.54 13.86
CA ALA A 268 4.66 -17.64 14.57
C ALA A 268 3.47 -17.47 13.60
N PRO A 269 2.31 -18.10 13.84
CA PRO A 269 1.11 -17.70 13.12
C PRO A 269 0.75 -16.24 13.46
N TYR A 270 0.11 -15.53 12.53
CA TYR A 270 -0.23 -14.11 12.66
C TYR A 270 0.98 -13.16 12.73
N HIS A 271 2.17 -13.60 12.33
CA HIS A 271 3.41 -12.83 12.43
C HIS A 271 3.26 -11.46 11.76
N HIS A 272 2.85 -11.43 10.49
CA HIS A 272 2.72 -10.17 9.75
C HIS A 272 1.56 -9.30 10.26
N MET A 273 0.43 -9.90 10.65
CA MET A 273 -0.68 -9.17 11.26
C MET A 273 -0.17 -8.42 12.51
N LEU A 274 0.50 -9.11 13.43
CA LEU A 274 1.03 -8.53 14.68
C LEU A 274 2.15 -7.52 14.46
N ARG A 275 3.03 -7.72 13.46
CA ARG A 275 4.06 -6.73 13.10
C ARG A 275 3.47 -5.46 12.50
N SER A 276 2.39 -5.59 11.73
CA SER A 276 1.71 -4.46 11.10
C SER A 276 0.83 -3.64 12.07
N SER A 277 0.67 -4.10 13.32
CA SER A 277 -0.09 -3.42 14.38
C SER A 277 0.62 -2.20 15.00
N GLY A 278 1.82 -1.84 14.51
CA GLY A 278 2.68 -0.81 15.09
C GLY A 278 3.83 -1.38 15.94
N GLY A 279 4.81 -0.55 16.28
CA GLY A 279 6.10 -1.01 16.84
C GLY A 279 6.03 -1.67 18.23
N SER A 280 4.93 -1.57 18.97
CA SER A 280 4.83 -2.04 20.35
C SER A 280 4.80 -3.56 20.53
N LEU A 281 4.60 -4.33 19.46
CA LEU A 281 4.53 -5.80 19.50
C LEU A 281 5.75 -6.50 18.91
N SER A 282 6.74 -5.77 18.40
CA SER A 282 7.89 -6.35 17.70
C SER A 282 8.60 -7.42 18.55
N ALA A 283 8.93 -7.08 19.80
CA ALA A 283 9.62 -8.00 20.71
C ALA A 283 8.78 -9.24 21.06
N VAL A 284 7.45 -9.10 21.13
CA VAL A 284 6.56 -10.24 21.36
C VAL A 284 6.56 -11.16 20.14
N VAL A 285 6.51 -10.60 18.92
CA VAL A 285 6.59 -11.40 17.70
C VAL A 285 7.94 -12.10 17.57
N ASP A 286 9.05 -11.43 17.90
CA ASP A 286 10.38 -12.04 17.93
C ASP A 286 10.44 -13.25 18.88
N LEU A 287 9.86 -13.11 20.08
CA LEU A 287 9.77 -14.22 21.04
C LEU A 287 8.87 -15.36 20.51
N LEU A 288 7.73 -15.04 19.90
CA LEU A 288 6.83 -16.05 19.34
C LEU A 288 7.49 -16.82 18.19
N ASP A 289 8.31 -16.17 17.35
CA ASP A 289 9.08 -16.84 16.30
C ASP A 289 10.08 -17.86 16.87
N ILE A 290 10.73 -17.55 18.00
CA ILE A 290 11.63 -18.49 18.70
C ILE A 290 10.83 -19.68 19.23
N ILE A 291 9.69 -19.43 19.87
CA ILE A 291 8.82 -20.50 20.40
C ILE A 291 8.29 -21.38 19.26
N ALA A 292 8.01 -20.80 18.09
CA ALA A 292 7.56 -21.52 16.90
C ALA A 292 8.55 -22.56 16.36
N GLU A 293 9.81 -22.54 16.81
CA GLU A 293 10.78 -23.59 16.48
C GLU A 293 10.48 -24.92 17.21
N LYS A 294 9.88 -24.85 18.40
CA LYS A 294 9.71 -26.03 19.29
C LYS A 294 8.25 -26.44 19.51
N VAL A 295 7.30 -25.60 19.12
CA VAL A 295 5.87 -25.81 19.41
C VAL A 295 5.08 -26.11 18.14
N GLN A 296 4.12 -27.03 18.25
CA GLN A 296 3.21 -27.36 17.15
C GLN A 296 2.40 -26.11 16.71
N PRO A 297 2.28 -25.85 15.40
CA PRO A 297 1.60 -24.65 14.89
C PRO A 297 0.16 -24.49 15.38
N ALA A 298 -0.62 -25.58 15.46
CA ALA A 298 -2.02 -25.54 15.89
C ALA A 298 -2.17 -25.02 17.34
N LEU A 299 -1.25 -25.44 18.22
CA LEU A 299 -1.25 -25.02 19.62
C LEU A 299 -0.89 -23.53 19.75
N LEU A 300 0.06 -23.04 18.93
CA LEU A 300 0.39 -21.62 18.88
C LEU A 300 -0.78 -20.77 18.37
N VAL A 301 -1.51 -21.23 17.35
CA VAL A 301 -2.71 -20.54 16.87
C VAL A 301 -3.72 -20.39 18.01
N GLU A 302 -3.99 -21.46 18.76
CA GLU A 302 -4.90 -21.42 19.91
C GLU A 302 -4.44 -20.43 20.99
N TRP A 303 -3.15 -20.47 21.37
CA TRP A 303 -2.59 -19.59 22.40
C TRP A 303 -2.61 -18.12 21.99
N ILE A 304 -2.26 -17.82 20.73
CA ILE A 304 -2.27 -16.46 20.20
C ILE A 304 -3.71 -15.94 20.12
N ARG A 305 -4.68 -16.76 19.67
CA ARG A 305 -6.10 -16.38 19.70
C ARG A 305 -6.58 -16.07 21.12
N LYS A 306 -6.27 -16.93 22.10
CA LYS A 306 -6.61 -16.70 23.52
C LYS A 306 -5.99 -15.41 24.04
N TRP A 307 -4.73 -15.13 23.68
CA TRP A 307 -4.05 -13.89 24.05
C TRP A 307 -4.72 -12.66 23.43
N ILE A 308 -5.06 -12.70 22.13
CA ILE A 308 -5.77 -11.60 21.44
C ILE A 308 -7.10 -11.33 22.12
N VAL A 309 -7.92 -12.37 22.36
CA VAL A 309 -9.21 -12.23 23.06
C VAL A 309 -9.03 -11.59 24.42
N LYS A 310 -8.12 -12.12 25.25
CA LYS A 310 -7.89 -11.59 26.59
C LYS A 310 -7.56 -10.09 26.54
N ARG A 311 -6.66 -9.70 25.63
CA ARG A 311 -6.26 -8.30 25.44
C ARG A 311 -7.39 -7.40 24.95
N LEU A 312 -8.30 -7.91 24.12
CA LEU A 312 -9.48 -7.18 23.67
C LEU A 312 -10.52 -7.05 24.80
N SER A 313 -10.79 -8.12 25.54
CA SER A 313 -11.72 -8.14 26.67
C SER A 313 -11.30 -7.19 27.79
N ASP A 314 -10.00 -7.02 28.04
CA ASP A 314 -9.47 -6.10 29.06
C ASP A 314 -9.59 -4.61 28.65
N ARG A 315 -9.97 -4.31 27.41
CA ARG A 315 -10.03 -2.94 26.88
C ARG A 315 -11.43 -2.36 26.93
N LYS A 316 -11.50 -1.06 27.26
CA LYS A 316 -12.73 -0.27 27.25
C LYS A 316 -12.94 0.51 25.96
N ASP A 317 -11.91 0.63 25.13
CA ASP A 317 -11.91 1.41 23.90
C ASP A 317 -11.31 0.64 22.72
N ILE A 318 -12.07 -0.31 22.21
CA ILE A 318 -11.79 -0.97 20.93
C ILE A 318 -12.23 -0.05 19.80
N ILE A 319 -11.35 0.14 18.83
CA ILE A 319 -11.54 1.02 17.68
C ILE A 319 -11.66 0.17 16.42
N LEU A 320 -12.70 0.39 15.62
CA LEU A 320 -12.84 -0.23 14.31
C LEU A 320 -12.44 0.79 13.25
N TYR A 321 -11.46 0.43 12.43
CA TYR A 321 -10.99 1.19 11.29
C TYR A 321 -11.67 0.64 10.04
N HIS A 322 -12.67 1.37 9.56
CA HIS A 322 -13.35 1.13 8.29
C HIS A 322 -12.53 1.85 7.21
N ARG A 323 -11.63 1.11 6.56
CA ARG A 323 -10.75 1.68 5.53
C ARG A 323 -11.42 1.60 4.18
N ARG A 324 -11.44 2.71 3.45
CA ARG A 324 -11.98 2.77 2.08
C ARG A 324 -10.82 2.79 1.09
N LEU A 325 -11.03 2.24 -0.11
CA LEU A 325 -9.99 2.25 -1.14
C LEU A 325 -9.96 3.59 -1.90
N SER A 326 -11.11 4.28 -2.02
CA SER A 326 -11.29 5.53 -2.78
C SER A 326 -11.46 6.78 -1.90
N ASN A 327 -11.47 6.65 -0.58
CA ASN A 327 -11.77 7.76 0.34
C ASN A 327 -10.93 7.68 1.63
N ASN A 328 -11.00 8.73 2.45
CA ASN A 328 -10.36 8.72 3.77
C ASN A 328 -10.97 7.64 4.67
N ASP A 329 -10.12 7.06 5.51
CA ASP A 329 -10.53 6.08 6.52
C ASP A 329 -11.59 6.65 7.47
N ILE A 330 -12.60 5.84 7.79
CA ILE A 330 -13.60 6.15 8.79
C ILE A 330 -13.25 5.40 10.07
N VAL A 331 -13.07 6.16 11.15
CA VAL A 331 -12.90 5.60 12.48
C VAL A 331 -14.27 5.53 13.15
N LEU A 332 -14.74 4.31 13.35
CA LEU A 332 -15.98 4.08 14.08
C LEU A 332 -15.77 4.35 15.58
N GLY A 333 -16.83 4.82 16.25
CA GLY A 333 -16.79 5.16 17.66
C GLY A 333 -16.32 4.00 18.56
N LYS A 334 -15.76 4.36 19.72
CA LYS A 334 -15.19 3.42 20.71
C LYS A 334 -16.22 2.36 21.13
N ALA A 335 -15.79 1.11 21.13
CA ALA A 335 -16.58 -0.05 21.51
C ALA A 335 -15.96 -0.81 22.70
N THR A 336 -16.76 -1.60 23.39
CA THR A 336 -16.28 -2.53 24.43
C THR A 336 -16.65 -3.95 24.05
N ALA A 337 -15.75 -4.91 24.27
CA ALA A 337 -16.06 -6.31 24.04
C ALA A 337 -17.00 -6.85 25.13
N ILE A 338 -18.09 -7.48 24.72
CA ILE A 338 -19.08 -8.08 25.63
C ILE A 338 -19.07 -9.60 25.57
N GLU A 339 -18.59 -10.17 24.47
CA GLU A 339 -18.50 -11.61 24.25
C GLU A 339 -17.31 -11.89 23.35
N CYS A 340 -16.49 -12.88 23.71
CA CYS A 340 -15.37 -13.33 22.90
C CYS A 340 -15.34 -14.86 22.90
N ASP A 341 -15.08 -15.46 21.74
CA ASP A 341 -14.96 -16.91 21.57
C ASP A 341 -13.72 -17.24 20.71
N VAL A 342 -13.11 -18.39 20.98
CA VAL A 342 -11.97 -18.96 20.25
C VAL A 342 -12.21 -20.41 19.80
N SER A 343 -13.37 -20.98 20.11
CA SER A 343 -13.70 -22.41 19.88
C SER A 343 -13.73 -22.78 18.40
N LYS A 344 -14.24 -21.88 17.55
CA LYS A 344 -14.36 -22.05 16.09
C LYS A 344 -13.68 -20.88 15.36
N GLY A 345 -12.48 -20.52 15.81
CA GLY A 345 -11.77 -19.32 15.37
C GLY A 345 -12.08 -18.13 16.26
N LEU A 346 -11.39 -17.02 16.01
CA LEU A 346 -11.54 -15.80 16.80
C LEU A 346 -12.87 -15.10 16.47
N LYS A 347 -13.73 -14.93 17.47
CA LYS A 347 -14.99 -14.19 17.36
C LYS A 347 -15.12 -13.18 18.48
N VAL A 348 -15.53 -11.96 18.16
CA VAL A 348 -15.72 -10.88 19.14
C VAL A 348 -17.05 -10.18 18.86
N LYS A 349 -17.87 -10.02 19.90
CA LYS A 349 -19.03 -9.15 19.91
C LYS A 349 -18.70 -7.87 20.67
N LEU A 350 -18.92 -6.74 20.00
CA LEU A 350 -18.64 -5.41 20.51
C LEU A 350 -19.94 -4.64 20.75
N LEU A 351 -19.94 -3.80 21.78
CA LEU A 351 -21.03 -2.91 22.11
C LEU A 351 -20.61 -1.46 21.95
N ARG A 352 -21.40 -0.66 21.23
CA ARG A 352 -21.23 0.80 21.13
C ARG A 352 -22.50 1.51 21.58
N ASN A 353 -22.32 2.51 22.44
CA ASN A 353 -23.41 3.39 22.88
C ASN A 353 -23.47 4.63 21.98
N VAL A 354 -24.64 4.91 21.44
CA VAL A 354 -24.87 6.05 20.57
C VAL A 354 -25.17 7.29 21.39
N LYS A 355 -24.47 8.37 21.09
CA LYS A 355 -24.61 9.67 21.77
C LYS A 355 -25.19 10.78 20.90
N SER A 356 -25.16 10.58 19.57
CA SER A 356 -25.63 11.57 18.61
C SER A 356 -27.03 11.26 18.10
N LYS A 357 -27.74 12.30 17.66
CA LYS A 357 -29.01 12.20 16.93
C LYS A 357 -28.75 12.13 15.43
N GLY A 358 -29.69 11.59 14.66
CA GLY A 358 -29.64 11.59 13.19
C GLY A 358 -30.48 10.46 12.59
N VAL A 359 -30.03 9.91 11.48
CA VAL A 359 -30.59 8.71 10.85
C VAL A 359 -29.45 7.72 10.64
N TYR A 360 -29.70 6.43 10.84
CA TYR A 360 -28.74 5.40 10.45
C TYR A 360 -28.73 5.25 8.94
N ASP A 361 -27.55 5.48 8.35
CA ASP A 361 -27.35 5.35 6.92
C ASP A 361 -27.68 3.94 6.44
N GLY A 362 -28.26 3.84 5.24
CA GLY A 362 -28.80 2.60 4.67
C GLY A 362 -30.08 2.06 5.33
N LEU A 363 -30.24 2.20 6.65
CA LEU A 363 -31.41 1.69 7.40
C LEU A 363 -32.60 2.65 7.41
N GLY A 364 -32.37 3.96 7.31
CA GLY A 364 -33.45 4.97 7.40
C GLY A 364 -34.08 5.12 8.79
N ALA A 365 -33.69 4.29 9.77
CA ALA A 365 -34.17 4.36 11.14
C ALA A 365 -33.61 5.57 11.89
N LEU A 366 -34.42 6.18 12.76
CA LEU A 366 -34.00 7.29 13.62
C LEU A 366 -32.87 6.84 14.54
N LYS A 367 -31.79 7.62 14.55
CA LYS A 367 -30.64 7.46 15.44
C LYS A 367 -30.83 8.34 16.65
N GLU A 368 -30.83 7.74 17.82
CA GLU A 368 -31.17 8.41 19.08
C GLU A 368 -30.10 8.17 20.16
N PRO A 369 -29.81 9.18 21.01
CA PRO A 369 -28.96 9.00 22.17
C PRO A 369 -29.50 7.90 23.09
N GLY A 370 -28.65 6.93 23.42
CA GLY A 370 -29.04 5.75 24.19
C GLY A 370 -29.31 4.51 23.34
N ASP A 371 -29.38 4.64 22.01
CA ASP A 371 -29.33 3.47 21.13
C ASP A 371 -28.02 2.69 21.35
N VAL A 372 -28.11 1.40 21.08
CA VAL A 372 -27.03 0.44 21.26
C VAL A 372 -26.74 -0.23 19.92
N ILE A 373 -25.46 -0.31 19.55
CA ILE A 373 -25.03 -1.02 18.35
C ILE A 373 -24.19 -2.22 18.78
N GLU A 374 -24.71 -3.41 18.55
CA GLU A 374 -23.96 -4.66 18.68
C GLU A 374 -23.25 -4.96 17.36
N THR A 375 -21.96 -5.23 17.42
CA THR A 375 -21.15 -5.56 16.24
C THR A 375 -20.52 -6.92 16.42
N GLU A 376 -20.82 -7.85 15.52
CA GLU A 376 -20.29 -9.21 15.52
C GLU A 376 -19.20 -9.35 14.44
N ILE A 377 -18.01 -9.75 14.89
CA ILE A 377 -16.81 -9.84 14.07
C ILE A 377 -16.28 -11.26 14.22
N SER A 378 -16.03 -11.92 13.08
CA SER A 378 -15.53 -13.29 13.04
C SER A 378 -14.30 -13.35 12.15
N GLU A 379 -13.30 -14.09 12.60
CA GLU A 379 -12.07 -14.32 11.85
C GLU A 379 -12.34 -14.99 10.50
N GLY A 380 -11.66 -14.52 9.45
CA GLY A 380 -11.77 -15.06 8.10
C GLY A 380 -13.09 -14.73 7.38
N LYS A 381 -14.06 -14.10 8.04
CA LYS A 381 -15.32 -13.69 7.40
C LYS A 381 -15.15 -12.39 6.63
N TRP A 382 -15.68 -12.36 5.41
CA TRP A 382 -15.72 -11.21 4.51
C TRP A 382 -16.91 -10.28 4.77
N TYR A 383 -17.43 -10.31 5.99
CA TYR A 383 -18.47 -9.40 6.41
C TYR A 383 -18.45 -9.17 7.92
N ILE A 384 -18.89 -7.98 8.32
CA ILE A 384 -19.15 -7.61 9.72
C ILE A 384 -20.64 -7.34 9.87
N VAL A 385 -21.23 -7.81 10.98
CA VAL A 385 -22.66 -7.65 11.23
C VAL A 385 -22.87 -6.61 12.33
N HIS A 386 -23.62 -5.57 12.04
CA HIS A 386 -24.10 -4.58 12.99
C HIS A 386 -25.60 -4.75 13.23
N ARG A 387 -25.99 -4.84 14.51
CA ARG A 387 -27.40 -4.85 14.95
C ARG A 387 -27.65 -3.59 15.76
N TYR A 388 -28.68 -2.85 15.36
CA TYR A 388 -29.02 -1.56 15.94
C TYR A 388 -30.24 -1.75 16.83
N PHE A 389 -30.13 -1.34 18.09
CA PHE A 389 -31.19 -1.46 19.08
C PHE A 389 -31.54 -0.08 19.64
N THR A 390 -32.80 0.10 20.02
CA THR A 390 -33.21 1.19 20.89
C THR A 390 -32.56 1.04 22.28
N ARG A 391 -32.65 2.09 23.10
CA ARG A 391 -32.29 2.01 24.54
C ARG A 391 -33.04 0.90 25.28
N ASP A 392 -34.26 0.59 24.84
CA ASP A 392 -35.13 -0.43 25.44
C ASP A 392 -34.96 -1.81 24.77
N SER A 393 -33.83 -2.04 24.09
CA SER A 393 -33.44 -3.31 23.46
C SER A 393 -34.35 -3.79 22.32
N VAL A 394 -35.08 -2.88 21.67
CA VAL A 394 -35.89 -3.19 20.48
C VAL A 394 -35.02 -3.06 19.23
N LEU A 395 -34.97 -4.10 18.40
CA LEU A 395 -34.20 -4.10 17.16
C LEU A 395 -34.76 -3.08 16.16
N LYS A 396 -33.94 -2.09 15.79
CA LYS A 396 -34.21 -1.11 14.72
C LYS A 396 -33.87 -1.68 13.35
N GLY A 397 -32.81 -2.49 13.25
CA GLY A 397 -32.40 -3.11 12.00
C GLY A 397 -31.02 -3.75 12.07
N LEU A 398 -30.65 -4.39 10.96
CA LEU A 398 -29.40 -5.10 10.74
C LEU A 398 -28.67 -4.46 9.55
N TYR A 399 -27.39 -4.20 9.70
CA TYR A 399 -26.49 -3.76 8.63
C TYR A 399 -25.32 -4.73 8.55
N VAL A 400 -25.11 -5.33 7.39
CA VAL A 400 -24.02 -6.27 7.13
C VAL A 400 -23.07 -5.60 6.15
N ASN A 401 -21.87 -5.28 6.64
CA ASN A 401 -20.84 -4.66 5.86
C ASN A 401 -19.98 -5.71 5.16
N ILE A 402 -19.96 -5.74 3.83
CA ILE A 402 -19.10 -6.65 3.07
C ILE A 402 -17.71 -6.04 2.99
N ASN A 403 -16.72 -6.77 3.49
CA ASN A 403 -15.36 -6.27 3.66
C ASN A 403 -14.33 -7.38 3.47
N THR A 404 -13.06 -7.00 3.39
CA THR A 404 -11.97 -7.97 3.54
C THR A 404 -11.92 -8.50 4.98
N PRO A 405 -11.43 -9.73 5.21
CA PRO A 405 -11.48 -10.32 6.53
C PRO A 405 -10.83 -9.46 7.61
N PRO A 406 -11.54 -9.22 8.73
CA PRO A 406 -11.10 -8.27 9.73
C PRO A 406 -9.90 -8.78 10.51
N GLU A 407 -8.89 -7.93 10.62
CA GLU A 407 -7.73 -8.15 11.48
C GLU A 407 -8.01 -7.63 12.88
N MET A 408 -8.07 -8.54 13.84
CA MET A 408 -8.29 -8.22 15.25
C MET A 408 -6.96 -8.11 15.98
N HIS A 409 -6.54 -6.87 16.27
CA HIS A 409 -5.25 -6.60 16.89
C HIS A 409 -5.35 -6.51 18.42
N PRO A 410 -4.41 -7.11 19.19
CA PRO A 410 -4.41 -7.07 20.66
C PRO A 410 -4.17 -5.65 21.23
N SER A 411 -3.84 -4.68 20.36
CA SER A 411 -3.79 -3.26 20.68
C SER A 411 -5.17 -2.60 20.78
N GLY A 412 -6.28 -3.33 20.60
CA GLY A 412 -7.63 -2.76 20.64
C GLY A 412 -8.06 -2.15 19.30
N CYS A 413 -7.40 -2.51 18.21
CA CYS A 413 -7.73 -2.02 16.87
C CYS A 413 -8.26 -3.19 16.05
N ILE A 414 -9.39 -3.00 15.37
CA ILE A 414 -9.88 -3.93 14.37
C ILE A 414 -9.84 -3.23 13.03
N LYS A 415 -9.17 -3.82 12.05
CA LYS A 415 -8.95 -3.22 10.75
C LYS A 415 -9.51 -4.13 9.67
N TYR A 416 -10.22 -3.54 8.73
CA TYR A 416 -10.68 -4.21 7.51
C TYR A 416 -10.71 -3.17 6.39
N ILE A 417 -10.90 -3.64 5.17
CA ILE A 417 -11.11 -2.80 3.99
C ILE A 417 -12.54 -3.01 3.57
N ASP A 418 -13.27 -1.92 3.54
CA ASP A 418 -14.61 -1.85 3.01
C ASP A 418 -14.61 -2.09 1.50
N LEU A 419 -15.55 -2.89 1.02
CA LEU A 419 -15.66 -3.18 -0.41
C LEU A 419 -16.77 -2.37 -1.07
N GLY A 420 -17.42 -1.43 -0.38
CA GLY A 420 -18.45 -0.57 -0.97
C GLY A 420 -19.69 -1.35 -1.37
N VAL A 421 -20.12 -2.32 -0.57
CA VAL A 421 -21.37 -3.05 -0.74
C VAL A 421 -21.88 -3.52 0.61
N ASP A 422 -23.14 -3.23 0.90
CA ASP A 422 -23.75 -3.53 2.19
C ASP A 422 -25.11 -4.19 2.03
N ILE A 423 -25.52 -4.94 3.06
CA ILE A 423 -26.85 -5.54 3.13
C ILE A 423 -27.56 -4.99 4.36
N VAL A 424 -28.75 -4.44 4.16
CA VAL A 424 -29.59 -3.93 5.23
C VAL A 424 -30.86 -4.76 5.36
N LYS A 425 -31.28 -5.03 6.60
CA LYS A 425 -32.57 -5.64 6.91
C LYS A 425 -33.28 -4.87 8.01
N ASP A 426 -34.49 -4.43 7.70
CA ASP A 426 -35.40 -3.73 8.60
C ASP A 426 -36.81 -4.35 8.54
N SER A 427 -37.81 -3.65 9.08
CA SER A 427 -39.22 -4.07 9.01
C SER A 427 -39.79 -4.11 7.58
N ASN A 428 -39.16 -3.42 6.63
CA ASN A 428 -39.59 -3.32 5.24
C ASN A 428 -38.97 -4.40 4.35
N GLY A 429 -38.03 -5.18 4.87
CA GLY A 429 -37.39 -6.30 4.18
C GLY A 429 -35.88 -6.19 4.14
N CYS A 430 -35.27 -6.93 3.21
CA CYS A 430 -33.81 -6.98 3.02
C CYS A 430 -33.42 -6.33 1.69
N LYS A 431 -32.35 -5.54 1.67
CA LYS A 431 -31.87 -4.85 0.46
C LYS A 431 -30.34 -4.82 0.43
N ILE A 432 -29.78 -4.92 -0.77
CA ILE A 432 -28.36 -4.62 -1.04
C ILE A 432 -28.26 -3.13 -1.37
N ILE A 433 -27.33 -2.42 -0.75
CA ILE A 433 -27.09 -0.99 -0.94
C ILE A 433 -25.61 -0.70 -1.25
N ASP A 434 -25.33 0.56 -1.60
CA ASP A 434 -23.99 1.13 -1.81
C ASP A 434 -23.12 0.51 -2.92
N THR A 435 -23.72 -0.26 -3.84
CA THR A 435 -23.02 -1.00 -4.90
C THR A 435 -22.17 -0.18 -5.88
N GLU A 436 -22.31 1.14 -5.91
CA GLU A 436 -21.59 1.99 -6.87
C GLU A 436 -20.09 2.06 -6.56
N GLU A 437 -19.73 2.11 -5.28
CA GLU A 437 -18.32 2.14 -4.86
C GLU A 437 -17.63 0.81 -5.20
N PHE A 438 -18.29 -0.34 -4.95
CA PHE A 438 -17.79 -1.65 -5.38
C PHE A 438 -17.57 -1.72 -6.91
N ARG A 439 -18.51 -1.20 -7.72
CA ARG A 439 -18.38 -1.18 -9.18
C ARG A 439 -17.20 -0.34 -9.64
N GLU A 440 -16.93 0.80 -9.01
CA GLU A 440 -15.76 1.62 -9.34
C GLU A 440 -14.46 0.89 -8.98
N TYR A 441 -14.42 0.15 -7.86
CA TYR A 441 -13.25 -0.68 -7.50
C TYR A 441 -12.97 -1.77 -8.53
N VAL A 442 -14.01 -2.37 -9.13
CA VAL A 442 -13.86 -3.34 -10.23
C VAL A 442 -13.37 -2.65 -11.50
N LYS A 443 -13.97 -1.51 -11.85
CA LYS A 443 -13.65 -0.75 -13.07
C LYS A 443 -12.22 -0.19 -13.07
N GLU A 444 -11.72 0.24 -11.92
CA GLU A 444 -10.33 0.69 -11.73
C GLU A 444 -9.36 -0.48 -11.48
N GLU A 445 -9.81 -1.72 -11.63
CA GLU A 445 -9.02 -2.96 -11.52
C GLU A 445 -8.27 -3.09 -10.19
N LEU A 446 -8.84 -2.55 -9.10
CA LEU A 446 -8.22 -2.62 -7.77
C LEU A 446 -8.31 -4.02 -7.17
N LEU A 447 -9.42 -4.71 -7.43
CA LEU A 447 -9.72 -6.03 -6.90
C LEU A 447 -9.30 -7.10 -7.91
N ASN A 448 -8.37 -7.97 -7.53
CA ASN A 448 -8.04 -9.14 -8.35
C ASN A 448 -9.20 -10.15 -8.37
N TYR A 449 -9.13 -11.15 -9.26
CA TYR A 449 -10.18 -12.14 -9.45
C TYR A 449 -10.56 -12.88 -8.16
N GLU A 450 -9.59 -13.23 -7.32
CA GLU A 450 -9.85 -13.91 -6.04
C GLU A 450 -10.63 -13.02 -5.06
N CYS A 451 -10.25 -11.75 -4.93
CA CYS A 451 -10.98 -10.78 -4.11
C CYS A 451 -12.43 -10.63 -4.58
N LEU A 452 -12.66 -10.54 -5.89
CA LEU A 452 -14.00 -10.46 -6.46
C LEU A 452 -14.82 -11.73 -6.16
N ALA A 453 -14.23 -12.91 -6.35
CA ALA A 453 -14.89 -14.18 -6.09
C ALA A 453 -15.31 -14.33 -4.62
N GLU A 454 -14.41 -14.00 -3.68
CA GLU A 454 -14.72 -14.07 -2.25
C GLU A 454 -15.74 -12.99 -1.82
N ALA A 455 -15.68 -11.78 -2.39
CA ALA A 455 -16.68 -10.75 -2.12
C ALA A 455 -18.09 -11.19 -2.58
N LEU A 456 -18.24 -11.74 -3.79
CA LEU A 456 -19.51 -12.25 -4.30
C LEU A 456 -20.05 -13.42 -3.48
N LYS A 457 -19.18 -14.33 -3.07
CA LYS A 457 -19.52 -15.42 -2.16
C LYS A 457 -19.97 -14.90 -0.80
N ALA A 458 -19.31 -13.88 -0.27
CA ALA A 458 -19.68 -13.25 1.00
C ALA A 458 -21.04 -12.56 0.93
N ILE A 459 -21.33 -11.86 -0.18
CA ILE A 459 -22.66 -11.28 -0.44
C ILE A 459 -23.71 -12.38 -0.44
N THR A 460 -23.48 -13.47 -1.16
CA THR A 460 -24.42 -14.61 -1.24
C THR A 460 -24.65 -15.24 0.13
N GLU A 461 -23.58 -15.55 0.87
CA GLU A 461 -23.66 -16.11 2.23
C GLU A 461 -24.44 -15.18 3.17
N ALA A 462 -24.18 -13.88 3.11
CA ALA A 462 -24.85 -12.90 3.95
C ALA A 462 -26.33 -12.73 3.57
N VAL A 463 -26.68 -12.72 2.29
CA VAL A 463 -28.07 -12.70 1.83
C VAL A 463 -28.81 -13.95 2.30
N ASP A 464 -28.25 -15.14 2.10
CA ASP A 464 -28.87 -16.39 2.52
C ASP A 464 -29.06 -16.45 4.04
N ARG A 465 -28.08 -15.97 4.79
CA ARG A 465 -28.12 -16.01 6.26
C ARG A 465 -29.06 -14.98 6.87
N PHE A 466 -29.11 -13.78 6.31
CA PHE A 466 -29.78 -12.65 6.95
C PHE A 466 -31.08 -12.25 6.23
N CYS A 467 -31.18 -12.41 4.92
CA CYS A 467 -32.37 -12.05 4.14
C CYS A 467 -33.34 -13.22 3.91
N ALA A 468 -32.90 -14.48 4.01
CA ALA A 468 -33.81 -15.61 3.92
C ALA A 468 -34.86 -15.56 5.05
N ARG A 469 -36.07 -16.00 4.72
CA ARG A 469 -37.27 -15.89 5.57
C ARG A 469 -37.17 -16.69 6.85
#